data_AF-A0A936HSS6-F1
#
_entry.id   AF-A0A936HSS6-F1
#
_cell.length_a   1.000
_cell.length_b   1.000
_cell.length_c   1.000
_cell.angle_alpha   90.00
_cell.angle_beta   90.00
_cell.angle_gamma   90.00
#
_symmetry.space_group_name_H-M   'P 1'
#
loop_
_entity.id
_entity.type
_entity.pdbx_description
1 polymer ?
#
loop_
_entity_poly.entity_id
_entity_poly.type
_entity_poly.pdbx_seq_one_letter_code
_entity_poly.pdbx_strand_id
1 'polypeptide(L)'
;MLVVDRSFRKNTLTSADARSDACMTCHKKDAKRSHWDGSVHQTRDVACNSCHQIHTPKDRVRNRLTQPEVCFTCHKEQRAQINRPSHHPILEGKVACSDCHNTHGSAAPKQLVKGSVNETCYECHAEKRGPFLHSHQPVTEDCSICHNSHGTTAENLLRQRQPLLCENCHNVSGHRTQFVQQLGGRATGTGAIGSMARGCLNCHTNIHGSNSTVNTDGSRFRR
;
A
#
# COMPACT_ATOMS: atom_id res chain seq x y z
N MET A 1 -31.37 -7.95 34.99
CA MET A 1 -30.26 -7.23 34.32
C MET A 1 -30.75 -5.83 34.01
N LEU A 2 -30.17 -4.80 34.62
CA LEU A 2 -30.48 -3.41 34.26
C LEU A 2 -30.06 -3.21 32.82
N VAL A 3 -31.02 -2.96 31.92
CA VAL A 3 -30.73 -2.51 30.56
C VAL A 3 -30.24 -1.08 30.71
N VAL A 4 -28.92 -0.90 30.84
CA VAL A 4 -28.32 0.43 30.81
C VAL A 4 -28.60 0.99 29.42
N ASP A 5 -29.33 2.09 29.37
CA ASP A 5 -29.69 2.73 28.11
C ASP A 5 -28.41 3.10 27.34
N ARG A 6 -28.26 2.57 26.13
CA ARG A 6 -27.04 2.71 25.32
C ARG A 6 -27.23 3.88 24.36
N SER A 7 -26.57 4.99 24.65
CA SER A 7 -26.61 6.15 23.77
C SER A 7 -25.50 6.11 22.73
N PHE A 8 -25.87 6.32 21.46
CA PHE A 8 -24.95 6.40 20.31
C PHE A 8 -24.66 7.84 19.86
N ARG A 9 -25.12 8.83 20.65
CA ARG A 9 -24.92 10.26 20.34
C ARG A 9 -23.47 10.67 20.54
N LYS A 10 -23.10 11.80 19.94
CA LYS A 10 -21.82 12.48 20.21
C LYS A 10 -21.77 12.85 21.71
N ASN A 11 -20.62 12.65 22.36
CA ASN A 11 -20.38 12.92 23.79
C ASN A 11 -21.18 12.06 24.79
N THR A 12 -21.54 10.83 24.39
CA THR A 12 -22.12 9.83 25.30
C THR A 12 -21.11 9.31 26.32
N LEU A 13 -21.60 8.91 27.51
CA LEU A 13 -20.82 8.18 28.52
C LEU A 13 -20.76 6.67 28.23
N THR A 14 -21.53 6.16 27.27
CA THR A 14 -21.45 4.76 26.83
C THR A 14 -20.12 4.52 26.12
N SER A 15 -19.33 3.54 26.60
CA SER A 15 -18.01 3.21 26.03
C SER A 15 -18.09 2.77 24.56
N ALA A 16 -16.94 2.81 23.87
CA ALA A 16 -16.85 2.36 22.49
C ALA A 16 -17.18 0.87 22.33
N ASP A 17 -16.70 0.04 23.26
CA ASP A 17 -17.02 -1.39 23.32
C ASP A 17 -18.51 -1.64 23.52
N ALA A 18 -19.13 -1.01 24.52
CA ALA A 18 -20.55 -1.21 24.79
C ALA A 18 -21.45 -0.77 23.61
N ARG A 19 -21.04 0.24 22.83
CA ARG A 19 -21.73 0.62 21.59
C ARG A 19 -21.52 -0.41 20.48
N SER A 20 -20.29 -0.87 20.30
CA SER A 20 -19.95 -1.85 19.26
C SER A 20 -20.57 -3.22 19.53
N ASP A 21 -20.65 -3.63 20.80
CA ASP A 21 -21.27 -4.88 21.24
C ASP A 21 -22.72 -5.01 20.78
N ALA A 22 -23.48 -3.91 20.80
CA ALA A 22 -24.86 -3.91 20.33
C ALA A 22 -24.94 -4.31 18.85
N CYS A 23 -24.02 -3.81 18.02
CA CYS A 23 -23.91 -4.17 16.62
C CYS A 23 -23.42 -5.62 16.44
N MET A 24 -22.45 -6.03 17.26
CA MET A 24 -21.82 -7.35 17.17
C MET A 24 -22.76 -8.50 17.56
N THR A 25 -23.83 -8.25 18.34
CA THR A 25 -24.85 -9.28 18.62
C THR A 25 -25.40 -9.93 17.34
N CYS A 26 -25.53 -9.15 16.25
CA CYS A 26 -25.94 -9.65 14.94
C CYS A 26 -24.76 -9.80 13.97
N HIS A 27 -23.78 -8.89 13.99
CA HIS A 27 -22.70 -8.85 13.00
C HIS A 27 -21.51 -9.77 13.29
N LYS A 28 -21.42 -10.41 14.46
CA LYS A 28 -20.29 -11.30 14.82
C LYS A 28 -20.09 -12.49 13.88
N LYS A 29 -21.16 -12.96 13.22
CA LYS A 29 -21.10 -14.07 12.25
C LYS A 29 -20.56 -13.67 10.88
N ASP A 30 -20.31 -12.38 10.65
CA ASP A 30 -19.84 -11.89 9.37
C ASP A 30 -18.33 -12.10 9.22
N ALA A 31 -17.91 -12.84 8.19
CA ALA A 31 -16.51 -13.17 7.95
C ALA A 31 -15.60 -11.93 7.92
N LYS A 32 -16.08 -10.80 7.38
CA LYS A 32 -15.29 -9.56 7.30
C LYS A 32 -15.12 -8.86 8.65
N ARG A 33 -15.82 -9.29 9.70
CA ARG A 33 -15.76 -8.73 11.06
C ARG A 33 -15.33 -9.76 12.11
N SER A 34 -14.91 -10.94 11.66
CA SER A 34 -14.44 -12.04 12.53
C SER A 34 -13.23 -11.65 13.39
N HIS A 35 -12.42 -10.70 12.91
CA HIS A 35 -11.23 -10.18 13.60
C HIS A 35 -11.45 -8.82 14.28
N TRP A 36 -12.70 -8.44 14.54
CA TRP A 36 -13.01 -7.16 15.21
C TRP A 36 -12.43 -7.10 16.61
N ASP A 37 -12.62 -8.17 17.37
CA ASP A 37 -12.11 -8.31 18.73
C ASP A 37 -10.57 -8.32 18.68
N GLY A 38 -9.92 -7.34 19.31
CA GLY A 38 -8.47 -7.15 19.24
C GLY A 38 -7.95 -6.42 18.00
N SER A 39 -8.84 -5.93 17.12
CA SER A 39 -8.44 -5.08 16.00
C SER A 39 -7.84 -3.74 16.46
N VAL A 40 -7.05 -3.09 15.60
CA VAL A 40 -6.45 -1.78 15.91
C VAL A 40 -7.50 -0.71 16.15
N HIS A 41 -8.65 -0.77 15.46
CA HIS A 41 -9.73 0.19 15.69
C HIS A 41 -10.46 -0.07 17.01
N GLN A 42 -10.75 -1.33 17.34
CA GLN A 42 -11.38 -1.67 18.62
C GLN A 42 -10.48 -1.33 19.81
N THR A 43 -9.21 -1.71 19.77
CA THR A 43 -8.23 -1.43 20.84
C THR A 43 -7.85 0.06 20.97
N ARG A 44 -8.33 0.91 20.06
CA ARG A 44 -8.17 2.37 20.10
C ARG A 44 -9.50 3.09 20.33
N ASP A 45 -10.48 2.41 20.94
CA ASP A 45 -11.78 2.96 21.31
C ASP A 45 -12.60 3.52 20.14
N VAL A 46 -12.40 2.99 18.92
CA VAL A 46 -13.21 3.36 17.76
C VAL A 46 -14.44 2.45 17.73
N ALA A 47 -15.62 3.04 17.88
CA ALA A 47 -16.89 2.32 17.79
C ALA A 47 -17.42 2.23 16.34
N CYS A 48 -18.30 1.26 16.07
CA CYS A 48 -18.90 1.09 14.73
C CYS A 48 -19.57 2.37 14.21
N ASN A 49 -20.29 3.08 15.08
CA ASN A 49 -21.01 4.32 14.77
C ASN A 49 -20.10 5.55 14.63
N SER A 50 -18.78 5.42 14.84
CA SER A 50 -17.81 6.45 14.49
C SER A 50 -17.56 6.53 12.97
N CYS A 51 -17.81 5.44 12.24
CA CYS A 51 -17.66 5.36 10.79
C CYS A 51 -19.01 5.16 10.08
N HIS A 52 -19.86 4.28 10.61
CA HIS A 52 -21.13 3.93 10.00
C HIS A 52 -22.26 4.85 10.47
N GLN A 53 -23.09 5.30 9.51
CA GLN A 53 -24.34 6.00 9.78
C GLN A 53 -25.52 5.11 9.35
N ILE A 54 -26.38 4.71 10.30
CA ILE A 54 -27.45 3.72 10.06
C ILE A 54 -28.84 4.33 9.85
N HIS A 55 -29.08 5.55 10.33
CA HIS A 55 -30.34 6.28 10.11
C HIS A 55 -30.23 7.20 8.89
N THR A 56 -29.58 6.72 7.83
CA THR A 56 -29.47 7.37 6.53
C THR A 56 -29.62 6.30 5.45
N PRO A 57 -30.27 6.60 4.31
CA PRO A 57 -30.42 5.63 3.23
C PRO A 57 -29.08 5.21 2.61
N LYS A 58 -28.03 6.04 2.71
CA LYS A 58 -26.71 5.76 2.15
C LYS A 58 -25.63 6.08 3.16
N ASP A 59 -24.94 5.04 3.61
CA ASP A 59 -23.80 5.14 4.50
C ASP A 59 -22.55 5.59 3.73
N ARG A 60 -21.93 6.69 4.17
CA ARG A 60 -20.83 7.35 3.44
C ARG A 60 -19.58 6.48 3.36
N VAL A 61 -19.30 5.68 4.38
CA VAL A 61 -18.10 4.81 4.42
C VAL A 61 -18.20 3.62 3.46
N ARG A 62 -19.40 3.33 2.93
CA ARG A 62 -19.62 2.26 1.94
C ARG A 62 -19.49 2.71 0.50
N ASN A 63 -19.46 4.01 0.24
CA ASN A 63 -19.30 4.54 -1.11
C ASN A 63 -17.83 4.84 -1.38
N ARG A 64 -17.30 4.36 -2.51
CA ARG A 64 -15.88 4.49 -2.89
C ARG A 64 -15.38 5.94 -2.91
N LEU A 65 -16.22 6.89 -3.33
CA LEU A 65 -15.87 8.31 -3.42
C LEU A 65 -15.88 9.00 -2.06
N THR A 66 -16.78 8.61 -1.15
CA THR A 66 -16.92 9.28 0.16
C THR A 66 -16.25 8.53 1.31
N GLN A 67 -15.85 7.27 1.12
CA GLN A 67 -15.12 6.48 2.11
C GLN A 67 -13.81 7.15 2.56
N PRO A 68 -12.94 7.65 1.66
CA PRO A 68 -11.67 8.22 2.07
C PRO A 68 -11.83 9.38 3.06
N GLU A 69 -12.86 10.22 2.89
CA GLU A 69 -13.13 11.34 3.80
C GLU A 69 -13.40 10.89 5.24
N VAL A 70 -14.11 9.77 5.42
CA VAL A 70 -14.34 9.18 6.76
C VAL A 70 -13.02 8.73 7.37
N CYS A 71 -12.18 8.03 6.60
CA CYS A 71 -10.88 7.55 7.04
C CYS A 71 -9.93 8.72 7.40
N PHE A 72 -9.94 9.78 6.60
CA PHE A 72 -9.05 10.94 6.75
C PHE A 72 -9.37 11.84 7.94
N THR A 73 -10.49 11.61 8.64
CA THR A 73 -10.73 12.23 9.94
C THR A 73 -9.61 11.91 10.93
N CYS A 74 -9.04 10.70 10.84
CA CYS A 74 -7.92 10.24 11.65
C CYS A 74 -6.63 9.99 10.84
N HIS A 75 -6.73 9.39 9.65
CA HIS A 75 -5.59 9.00 8.80
C HIS A 75 -5.05 10.16 7.94
N LYS A 76 -4.54 11.20 8.61
CA LYS A 76 -4.06 12.45 7.98
C LYS A 76 -2.83 12.23 7.08
N GLU A 77 -1.96 11.30 7.43
CA GLU A 77 -0.78 10.98 6.61
C GLU A 77 -1.20 10.41 5.25
N GLN A 78 -2.12 9.45 5.24
CA GLN A 78 -2.65 8.86 4.00
C GLN A 78 -3.36 9.91 3.17
N ARG A 79 -4.12 10.83 3.80
CA ARG A 79 -4.71 12.00 3.11
C ARG A 79 -3.65 12.80 2.36
N ALA A 80 -2.48 13.05 2.97
CA ALA A 80 -1.41 13.77 2.30
C ALA A 80 -0.76 12.93 1.18
N GLN A 81 -0.56 11.63 1.40
CA GLN A 81 0.08 10.73 0.44
C GLN A 81 -0.74 10.58 -0.85
N ILE A 82 -2.05 10.41 -0.75
CA ILE A 82 -2.92 10.25 -1.93
C ILE A 82 -3.08 11.54 -2.75
N ASN A 83 -2.66 12.69 -2.22
CA ASN A 83 -2.63 13.96 -2.96
C ASN A 83 -1.28 14.20 -3.65
N ARG A 84 -0.34 13.25 -3.58
CA ARG A 84 0.95 13.36 -4.28
C ARG A 84 0.80 13.02 -5.77
N PRO A 85 1.73 13.47 -6.64
CA PRO A 85 1.61 13.25 -8.08
C PRO A 85 1.43 11.78 -8.51
N SER A 86 2.12 10.85 -7.84
CA SER A 86 1.93 9.42 -8.06
C SER A 86 1.20 8.81 -6.86
N HIS A 87 -0.02 8.32 -7.07
CA HIS A 87 -0.87 7.68 -6.07
C HIS A 87 -1.74 6.60 -6.73
N HIS A 88 -2.26 5.64 -5.96
CA HIS A 88 -3.36 4.81 -6.46
C HIS A 88 -4.62 5.68 -6.62
N PRO A 89 -5.50 5.38 -7.60
CA PRO A 89 -6.58 6.27 -8.00
C PRO A 89 -7.78 6.27 -7.03
N ILE A 90 -7.51 6.70 -5.78
CA ILE A 90 -8.46 6.77 -4.67
C ILE A 90 -9.33 8.02 -4.79
N LEU A 91 -8.76 9.15 -5.22
CA LEU A 91 -9.50 10.41 -5.43
C LEU A 91 -10.49 10.28 -6.59
N GLU A 92 -10.14 9.49 -7.59
CA GLU A 92 -10.96 9.17 -8.75
C GLU A 92 -12.00 8.09 -8.46
N GLY A 93 -11.99 7.49 -7.25
CA GLY A 93 -12.94 6.46 -6.84
C GLY A 93 -12.78 5.10 -7.54
N LYS A 94 -11.69 4.89 -8.28
CA LYS A 94 -11.41 3.61 -8.95
C LYS A 94 -10.97 2.54 -7.96
N VAL A 95 -10.27 2.94 -6.91
CA VAL A 95 -9.87 2.09 -5.78
C VAL A 95 -10.32 2.77 -4.48
N ALA A 96 -10.63 2.00 -3.45
CA ALA A 96 -10.99 2.49 -2.13
C ALA A 96 -10.06 1.87 -1.07
N CYS A 97 -9.99 2.49 0.12
CA CYS A 97 -9.18 1.98 1.22
C CYS A 97 -9.53 0.52 1.56
N SER A 98 -10.83 0.19 1.49
CA SER A 98 -11.36 -1.15 1.75
C SER A 98 -11.01 -2.21 0.72
N ASP A 99 -10.48 -1.84 -0.45
CA ASP A 99 -9.99 -2.82 -1.43
C ASP A 99 -8.68 -3.46 -0.98
N CYS A 100 -7.89 -2.75 -0.17
CA CYS A 100 -6.62 -3.24 0.36
C CYS A 100 -6.69 -3.57 1.86
N HIS A 101 -7.46 -2.83 2.64
CA HIS A 101 -7.53 -2.96 4.10
C HIS A 101 -8.89 -3.48 4.59
N ASN A 102 -8.88 -4.41 5.54
CA ASN A 102 -10.05 -4.72 6.34
C ASN A 102 -10.03 -3.92 7.66
N THR A 103 -10.77 -2.82 7.68
CA THR A 103 -10.86 -1.91 8.83
C THR A 103 -11.49 -2.55 10.07
N HIS A 104 -12.16 -3.70 9.93
CA HIS A 104 -12.69 -4.45 11.05
C HIS A 104 -11.69 -5.48 11.61
N GLY A 105 -10.43 -5.44 11.16
CA GLY A 105 -9.41 -6.39 11.57
C GLY A 105 -9.10 -7.48 10.54
N SER A 106 -7.86 -7.93 10.55
CA SER A 106 -7.35 -9.04 9.76
C SER A 106 -6.14 -9.61 10.48
N ALA A 107 -5.88 -10.91 10.30
CA ALA A 107 -4.64 -11.54 10.75
C ALA A 107 -3.41 -11.05 9.95
N ALA A 108 -3.63 -10.44 8.79
CA ALA A 108 -2.59 -9.93 7.93
C ALA A 108 -1.94 -8.64 8.47
N PRO A 109 -0.65 -8.38 8.14
CA PRO A 109 0.02 -7.15 8.54
C PRO A 109 -0.76 -5.93 8.04
N LYS A 110 -0.76 -4.85 8.84
CA LYS A 110 -1.45 -3.58 8.52
C LYS A 110 -2.94 -3.76 8.14
N GLN A 111 -3.57 -4.80 8.68
CA GLN A 111 -4.97 -5.15 8.42
C GLN A 111 -5.28 -5.36 6.93
N LEU A 112 -4.37 -5.93 6.16
CA LEU A 112 -4.62 -6.20 4.75
C LEU A 112 -5.72 -7.25 4.52
N VAL A 113 -6.36 -7.20 3.36
CA VAL A 113 -7.43 -8.14 2.98
C VAL A 113 -6.92 -9.53 2.59
N LYS A 114 -5.63 -9.67 2.28
CA LYS A 114 -4.95 -10.96 2.05
C LYS A 114 -3.80 -11.16 3.03
N GLY A 115 -3.30 -12.38 3.13
CA GLY A 115 -2.32 -12.81 4.15
C GLY A 115 -0.99 -12.05 4.12
N SER A 116 -0.65 -11.45 2.98
CA SER A 116 0.58 -10.67 2.80
C SER A 116 0.36 -9.42 1.96
N VAL A 117 1.38 -8.55 1.95
CA VAL A 117 1.44 -7.37 1.07
C VAL A 117 1.33 -7.80 -0.39
N ASN A 118 2.15 -8.76 -0.82
CA ASN A 118 2.21 -9.21 -2.21
C ASN A 118 0.90 -9.83 -2.68
N GLU A 119 0.30 -10.72 -1.89
CA GLU A 119 -1.00 -11.31 -2.23
C GLU A 119 -2.09 -10.25 -2.39
N THR A 120 -2.07 -9.20 -1.56
CA THR A 120 -3.02 -8.10 -1.70
C THR A 120 -2.78 -7.32 -3.00
N CYS A 121 -1.52 -7.08 -3.37
CA CYS A 121 -1.19 -6.45 -4.65
C CYS A 121 -1.62 -7.30 -5.85
N TYR A 122 -1.48 -8.62 -5.77
CA TYR A 122 -1.79 -9.55 -6.87
C TYR A 122 -3.29 -9.71 -7.16
N GLU A 123 -4.17 -9.24 -6.28
CA GLU A 123 -5.62 -9.18 -6.58
C GLU A 123 -5.90 -8.28 -7.80
N CYS A 124 -5.03 -7.30 -8.05
CA CYS A 124 -5.12 -6.40 -9.22
C CYS A 124 -3.91 -6.54 -10.16
N HIS A 125 -2.71 -6.70 -9.61
CA HIS A 125 -1.44 -6.79 -10.35
C HIS A 125 -1.01 -8.25 -10.56
N ALA A 126 -1.92 -9.08 -11.07
CA ALA A 126 -1.71 -10.51 -11.25
C ALA A 126 -0.49 -10.82 -12.14
N GLU A 127 -0.17 -9.93 -13.08
CA GLU A 127 0.98 -10.04 -13.97
C GLU A 127 2.33 -9.98 -13.26
N LYS A 128 2.36 -9.62 -11.96
CA LYS A 128 3.57 -9.53 -11.13
C LYS A 128 3.74 -10.71 -10.16
N ARG A 129 2.82 -11.68 -10.15
CA ARG A 129 2.78 -12.78 -9.17
C ARG A 129 3.89 -13.82 -9.36
N GLY A 130 4.33 -14.06 -10.59
CA GLY A 130 5.25 -15.15 -10.89
C GLY A 130 4.61 -16.55 -10.71
N PRO A 131 5.43 -17.62 -10.63
CA PRO A 131 6.89 -17.60 -10.57
C PRO A 131 7.51 -17.17 -11.91
N PHE A 132 8.53 -16.32 -11.83
CA PHE A 132 9.36 -15.97 -12.99
C PHE A 132 10.62 -16.84 -12.99
N LEU A 133 11.09 -17.25 -14.17
CA LEU A 133 12.38 -17.97 -14.30
C LEU A 133 13.55 -17.15 -13.74
N HIS A 134 13.51 -15.84 -13.94
CA HIS A 134 14.44 -14.88 -13.38
C HIS A 134 13.66 -13.87 -12.54
N SER A 135 13.63 -14.08 -11.22
CA SER A 135 12.94 -13.18 -10.29
C SER A 135 13.88 -12.08 -9.78
N HIS A 136 13.35 -10.87 -9.63
CA HIS A 136 14.02 -9.83 -8.88
C HIS A 136 13.69 -10.01 -7.39
N GLN A 137 14.68 -10.40 -6.58
CA GLN A 137 14.46 -10.88 -5.20
C GLN A 137 13.56 -9.96 -4.33
N PRO A 138 13.79 -8.63 -4.25
CA PRO A 138 12.88 -7.72 -3.56
C PRO A 138 11.40 -7.79 -3.96
N VAL A 139 11.10 -8.12 -5.22
CA VAL A 139 9.72 -8.18 -5.72
C VAL A 139 9.00 -9.42 -5.20
N THR A 140 9.71 -10.54 -5.07
CA THR A 140 9.15 -11.78 -4.52
C THR A 140 8.98 -11.71 -3.00
N GLU A 141 9.74 -10.86 -2.31
CA GLU A 141 9.68 -10.70 -0.86
C GLU A 141 8.56 -9.75 -0.43
N ASP A 142 8.61 -8.48 -0.84
CA ASP A 142 7.62 -7.47 -0.46
C ASP A 142 7.63 -6.30 -1.47
N CYS A 143 6.52 -6.09 -2.19
CA CYS A 143 6.36 -4.98 -3.15
C CYS A 143 6.63 -3.61 -2.49
N SER A 144 6.40 -3.50 -1.18
CA SER A 144 6.61 -2.28 -0.42
C SER A 144 8.07 -1.97 -0.12
N ILE A 145 9.03 -2.82 -0.50
CA ILE A 145 10.46 -2.49 -0.46
C ILE A 145 10.76 -1.31 -1.41
N CYS A 146 10.19 -1.35 -2.61
CA CYS A 146 10.38 -0.32 -3.62
C CYS A 146 9.21 0.68 -3.69
N HIS A 147 7.98 0.23 -3.43
CA HIS A 147 6.78 1.05 -3.58
C HIS A 147 6.23 1.56 -2.24
N ASN A 148 5.59 2.73 -2.28
CA ASN A 148 4.66 3.20 -1.26
C ASN A 148 3.27 3.31 -1.91
N SER A 149 2.38 2.37 -1.57
CA SER A 149 1.07 2.21 -2.18
C SER A 149 0.12 3.41 -2.01
N HIS A 150 0.31 4.28 -1.02
CA HIS A 150 -0.61 5.40 -0.84
C HIS A 150 -0.25 6.59 -1.74
N GLY A 151 1.05 6.85 -1.93
CA GLY A 151 1.50 7.86 -2.87
C GLY A 151 2.88 8.46 -2.58
N THR A 152 3.55 8.87 -3.64
CA THR A 152 4.93 9.37 -3.67
C THR A 152 5.08 10.54 -4.63
N THR A 153 6.16 11.31 -4.45
CA THR A 153 6.57 12.36 -5.40
C THR A 153 7.41 11.81 -6.55
N ALA A 154 7.91 10.58 -6.43
CA ALA A 154 8.49 9.83 -7.53
C ALA A 154 7.38 9.12 -8.32
N GLU A 155 7.60 8.95 -9.63
CA GLU A 155 6.72 8.19 -10.51
C GLU A 155 6.58 6.73 -10.08
N ASN A 156 5.51 6.08 -10.52
CA ASN A 156 5.22 4.66 -10.27
C ASN A 156 5.23 4.29 -8.77
N LEU A 157 4.79 5.18 -7.89
CA LEU A 157 4.71 4.93 -6.45
C LEU A 157 6.06 4.60 -5.79
N LEU A 158 7.20 4.95 -6.41
CA LEU A 158 8.52 4.56 -5.90
C LEU A 158 8.88 5.37 -4.65
N ARG A 159 9.47 4.69 -3.65
CA ARG A 159 9.97 5.34 -2.43
C ARG A 159 11.07 6.36 -2.70
N GLN A 160 11.85 6.12 -3.76
CA GLN A 160 12.96 6.96 -4.17
C GLN A 160 13.04 6.97 -5.70
N ARG A 161 13.50 8.10 -6.25
CA ARG A 161 13.75 8.21 -7.69
C ARG A 161 14.98 7.40 -8.09
N GLN A 162 14.98 6.91 -9.32
CA GLN A 162 16.16 6.30 -9.93
C GLN A 162 17.23 7.39 -10.20
N PRO A 163 18.53 7.04 -10.19
CA PRO A 163 19.10 5.69 -9.99
C PRO A 163 19.19 5.27 -8.52
N LEU A 164 19.04 6.18 -7.57
CA LEU A 164 19.35 5.95 -6.15
C LEU A 164 18.58 4.78 -5.53
N LEU A 165 17.33 4.55 -5.94
CA LEU A 165 16.56 3.39 -5.50
C LEU A 165 17.29 2.06 -5.76
N CYS A 166 17.90 1.94 -6.94
CA CYS A 166 18.63 0.77 -7.37
C CYS A 166 19.97 0.67 -6.64
N GLU A 167 20.66 1.81 -6.45
CA GLU A 167 21.96 1.89 -5.78
C GLU A 167 21.90 1.49 -4.30
N ASN A 168 20.74 1.58 -3.65
CA ASN A 168 20.55 1.08 -2.28
C ASN A 168 20.92 -0.41 -2.12
N CYS A 169 20.79 -1.20 -3.20
CA CYS A 169 21.17 -2.62 -3.22
C CYS A 169 22.31 -2.90 -4.21
N HIS A 170 22.41 -2.13 -5.30
CA HIS A 170 23.39 -2.32 -6.37
C HIS A 170 24.58 -1.35 -6.25
N ASN A 171 25.29 -1.39 -5.12
CA ASN A 171 26.39 -0.47 -4.79
C ASN A 171 27.81 -0.96 -5.19
N VAL A 172 27.92 -2.06 -5.95
CA VAL A 172 29.20 -2.73 -6.28
C VAL A 172 29.60 -2.62 -7.76
N SER A 173 30.93 -2.50 -7.96
CA SER A 173 31.73 -2.09 -9.12
C SER A 173 31.20 -2.40 -10.54
N GLY A 174 31.33 -1.42 -11.44
CA GLY A 174 31.00 -1.48 -12.88
C GLY A 174 30.52 -0.12 -13.43
N HIS A 175 29.71 -0.09 -14.51
CA HIS A 175 29.06 1.15 -14.97
C HIS A 175 28.03 1.71 -13.96
N ARG A 176 27.81 0.97 -12.87
CA ARG A 176 26.93 1.28 -11.75
C ARG A 176 27.45 2.43 -10.86
N THR A 177 28.73 2.82 -10.98
CA THR A 177 29.35 3.89 -10.17
C THR A 177 29.55 5.22 -10.90
N GLN A 178 29.08 5.35 -12.15
CA GLN A 178 29.34 6.55 -12.96
C GLN A 178 28.53 7.80 -12.54
N PHE A 179 27.57 7.67 -11.62
CA PHE A 179 26.80 8.81 -11.12
C PHE A 179 27.64 9.78 -10.26
N VAL A 180 28.55 9.26 -9.43
CA VAL A 180 29.32 10.09 -8.47
C VAL A 180 30.39 10.94 -9.17
N GLN A 181 30.90 10.51 -10.33
CA GLN A 181 31.85 11.31 -11.13
C GLN A 181 31.22 12.54 -11.79
N GLN A 182 29.90 12.66 -11.79
CA GLN A 182 29.16 13.66 -12.56
C GLN A 182 28.78 14.91 -11.76
N LEU A 183 28.87 14.88 -10.43
CA LEU A 183 28.55 16.03 -9.56
C LEU A 183 29.63 17.13 -9.56
N GLY A 184 30.78 16.88 -10.22
CA GLY A 184 31.91 17.82 -10.30
C GLY A 184 32.31 18.26 -11.70
N GLY A 185 31.61 17.84 -12.77
CA GLY A 185 32.02 18.17 -14.14
C GLY A 185 30.90 18.09 -15.19
N ARG A 186 31.00 18.93 -16.23
CA ARG A 186 30.14 18.89 -17.43
C ARG A 186 30.34 17.56 -18.15
N ALA A 187 29.42 16.63 -17.96
CA ALA A 187 29.41 15.37 -18.70
C ALA A 187 28.67 15.53 -20.02
N THR A 188 29.42 15.51 -21.12
CA THR A 188 28.93 15.53 -22.50
C THR A 188 28.97 14.14 -23.17
N GLY A 189 28.89 13.06 -22.38
CA GLY A 189 28.98 11.67 -22.88
C GLY A 189 28.14 10.66 -22.09
N THR A 190 28.15 9.40 -22.56
CA THR A 190 27.35 8.22 -22.12
C THR A 190 27.36 7.89 -20.61
N GLY A 191 28.15 8.58 -19.80
CA GLY A 191 28.10 8.49 -18.32
C GLY A 191 26.82 9.05 -17.69
N ALA A 192 25.99 9.78 -18.46
CA ALA A 192 24.71 10.30 -18.00
C ALA A 192 23.51 9.34 -18.16
N ILE A 193 23.70 8.15 -18.74
CA ILE A 193 22.59 7.24 -19.08
C ILE A 193 21.84 6.74 -17.83
N GLY A 194 22.53 6.65 -16.68
CA GLY A 194 21.92 6.23 -15.41
C GLY A 194 20.99 7.28 -14.77
N SER A 195 21.14 8.55 -15.13
CA SER A 195 20.39 9.69 -14.56
C SER A 195 19.45 10.38 -15.57
N MET A 196 19.53 10.02 -16.85
CA MET A 196 18.68 10.57 -17.92
C MET A 196 17.49 9.65 -18.25
N ALA A 197 16.30 10.26 -18.43
CA ALA A 197 15.06 9.59 -18.79
C ALA A 197 14.72 8.40 -17.86
N ARG A 198 14.69 7.17 -18.39
CA ARG A 198 14.39 5.95 -17.61
C ARG A 198 15.59 5.41 -16.84
N GLY A 199 16.75 6.09 -16.86
CA GLY A 199 17.94 5.75 -16.11
C GLY A 199 18.39 4.30 -16.34
N CYS A 200 18.48 3.53 -15.25
CA CYS A 200 18.80 2.10 -15.27
C CYS A 200 17.85 1.28 -16.18
N LEU A 201 16.58 1.68 -16.27
CA LEU A 201 15.56 0.94 -17.04
C LEU A 201 15.67 1.14 -18.56
N ASN A 202 16.58 1.99 -19.04
CA ASN A 202 16.90 2.04 -20.46
C ASN A 202 17.49 0.70 -20.95
N CYS A 203 18.13 -0.06 -20.05
CA CYS A 203 18.70 -1.38 -20.35
C CYS A 203 18.10 -2.48 -19.47
N HIS A 204 17.80 -2.21 -18.20
CA HIS A 204 17.21 -3.16 -17.27
C HIS A 204 15.68 -3.05 -17.26
N THR A 205 15.02 -3.57 -18.29
CA THR A 205 13.57 -3.37 -18.47
C THR A 205 12.69 -4.31 -17.65
N ASN A 206 13.18 -5.49 -17.26
CA ASN A 206 12.40 -6.54 -16.56
C ASN A 206 12.61 -6.57 -15.04
N ILE A 207 12.55 -5.40 -14.38
CA ILE A 207 12.80 -5.27 -12.93
C ILE A 207 11.82 -6.02 -12.02
N HIS A 208 10.68 -6.48 -12.53
CA HIS A 208 9.73 -7.29 -11.77
C HIS A 208 9.90 -8.80 -11.96
N GLY A 209 10.92 -9.19 -12.74
CA GLY A 209 11.17 -10.56 -13.14
C GLY A 209 10.86 -10.82 -14.62
N SER A 210 11.49 -11.85 -15.16
CA SER A 210 11.41 -12.25 -16.55
C SER A 210 11.27 -13.76 -16.68
N ASN A 211 10.54 -14.21 -17.69
CA ASN A 211 10.47 -15.62 -18.08
C ASN A 211 11.29 -15.93 -19.34
N SER A 212 12.17 -15.00 -19.73
CA SER A 212 13.12 -15.20 -20.83
C SER A 212 14.07 -16.35 -20.49
N THR A 213 14.34 -17.23 -21.46
CA THR A 213 15.33 -18.32 -21.31
C THR A 213 16.77 -17.79 -21.23
N VAL A 214 16.98 -16.52 -21.62
CA VAL A 214 18.24 -15.81 -21.47
C VAL A 214 18.09 -14.73 -20.42
N ASN A 215 18.95 -14.79 -19.40
CA ASN A 215 19.09 -13.77 -18.39
C ASN A 215 19.98 -12.63 -18.94
N THR A 216 19.37 -11.71 -19.68
CA THR A 216 20.09 -10.56 -20.25
C THR A 216 20.24 -9.40 -19.26
N ASP A 217 19.46 -9.41 -18.16
CA ASP A 217 19.39 -8.32 -17.17
C ASP A 217 20.11 -8.61 -15.85
N GLY A 218 20.51 -9.86 -15.60
CA GLY A 218 21.24 -10.30 -14.42
C GLY A 218 22.48 -11.11 -14.80
N SER A 219 23.64 -10.46 -14.83
CA SER A 219 24.98 -11.08 -14.74
C SER A 219 25.27 -12.25 -15.69
N ARG A 220 26.18 -12.03 -16.64
CA ARG A 220 26.96 -13.12 -17.22
C ARG A 220 27.68 -13.89 -16.09
N PHE A 221 27.08 -14.94 -15.56
CA PHE A 221 27.84 -16.05 -14.99
C PHE A 221 28.32 -16.88 -16.18
N ARG A 222 29.48 -16.51 -16.72
CA ARG A 222 30.25 -17.48 -17.50
C ARG A 222 30.66 -18.59 -16.52
N ARG A 223 30.44 -19.84 -16.93
CA ARG A 223 31.09 -21.01 -16.34
C ARG A 223 32.60 -20.80 -16.24
#